data_AF-A0A1M3L076-F1
#
_entry.id   AF-A0A1M3L076-F1
#
_cell.length_a   1.000
_cell.length_b   1.000
_cell.length_c   1.000
_cell.angle_alpha   90.00
_cell.angle_beta   90.00
_cell.angle_gamma   90.00
#
_symmetry.space_group_name_H-M   'P 1'
#
loop_
_entity.id
_entity.type
_entity.pdbx_description
1 polymer ?
#
loop_
_entity_poly.entity_id
_entity_poly.type
_entity_poly.pdbx_seq_one_letter_code
_entity_poly.pdbx_strand_id
1 'polypeptide(L)'
;MAEQIIFYILATIIVFSTIMAVTTQKIIRSATFLLFVLLGTAGLYLLLDYHFLMAVQIAVYGGGVMVLFIFAILLTHEPGVDVKFEKPGRIFISALAALAGLAICGHIIFYNVNKFYTYITQKELNMQDIGMGMMGTDKYQYLLPFEAISILLLACIIGGIMIARKR
;
A
#
# COMPACT_ATOMS: atom_id res chain seq x y z
N MET A 1 10.26 -10.52 22.81
CA MET A 1 10.68 -9.20 23.34
C MET A 1 11.30 -8.31 22.26
N ALA A 2 12.37 -8.75 21.58
CA ALA A 2 12.99 -7.95 20.49
C ALA A 2 12.01 -7.64 19.34
N GLU A 3 11.27 -8.64 18.85
CA GLU A 3 10.25 -8.45 17.79
C GLU A 3 9.18 -7.41 18.16
N GLN A 4 8.70 -7.42 19.41
CA GLN A 4 7.71 -6.45 19.88
C GLN A 4 8.27 -5.03 19.91
N ILE A 5 9.53 -4.86 20.32
CA ILE A 5 10.20 -3.56 20.31
C ILE A 5 10.34 -3.06 18.86
N ILE A 6 10.80 -3.91 17.94
CA ILE A 6 10.94 -3.58 16.52
C ILE A 6 9.57 -3.23 15.92
N PHE A 7 8.52 -3.99 16.26
CA PHE A 7 7.15 -3.72 15.86
C PHE A 7 6.69 -2.33 16.31
N TYR A 8 6.85 -1.97 17.59
CA TYR A 8 6.43 -0.66 18.09
C TYR A 8 7.21 0.49 17.44
N ILE A 9 8.50 0.29 17.16
CA ILE A 9 9.32 1.27 16.43
C ILE A 9 8.77 1.47 15.01
N LEU A 10 8.58 0.37 14.25
CA LEU A 10 8.04 0.44 12.89
C LEU A 10 6.63 1.02 12.86
N ALA A 11 5.75 0.61 13.76
CA ALA A 11 4.39 1.12 13.88
C ALA A 11 4.38 2.63 14.15
N THR A 12 5.24 3.11 15.05
CA THR A 12 5.36 4.55 15.34
C THR A 12 5.83 5.32 14.12
N ILE A 13 6.84 4.81 13.40
CA ILE A 13 7.35 5.43 12.16
C ILE A 13 6.25 5.48 11.09
N ILE A 14 5.48 4.42 10.92
CA ILE A 14 4.38 4.33 9.94
C ILE A 14 3.29 5.35 10.28
N VAL A 15 2.83 5.39 11.53
CA VAL A 15 1.78 6.32 11.98
C VAL A 15 2.24 7.76 11.79
N PHE A 16 3.45 8.08 12.25
CA PHE A 16 4.03 9.41 12.10
C PHE A 16 4.16 9.82 10.64
N SER A 17 4.72 8.95 9.79
CA SER A 17 4.89 9.21 8.36
C SER A 17 3.55 9.36 7.65
N THR A 18 2.53 8.58 8.02
CA THR A 18 1.17 8.70 7.45
C THR A 18 0.54 10.04 7.79
N ILE A 19 0.64 10.48 9.06
CA ILE A 19 0.15 11.80 9.47
C ILE A 19 0.88 12.89 8.69
N MET A 20 2.21 12.82 8.57
CA MET A 20 3.00 13.79 7.84
C MET A 20 2.70 13.79 6.33
N ALA A 21 2.42 12.64 5.74
CA ALA A 21 2.06 12.52 4.33
C ALA A 21 0.75 13.27 4.02
N VAL A 22 -0.27 13.13 4.88
CA VAL A 22 -1.60 13.74 4.66
C VAL A 22 -1.66 15.21 5.07
N THR A 23 -0.89 15.62 6.08
CA THR A 23 -0.89 17.00 6.59
C THR A 23 0.02 17.95 5.80
N THR A 24 0.94 17.40 5.02
CA THR A 24 1.91 18.20 4.26
C THR A 24 1.30 18.85 3.03
N GLN A 25 1.53 20.15 2.85
CA GLN A 25 1.09 20.91 1.67
C GLN A 25 2.00 20.74 0.44
N LYS A 26 3.27 20.34 0.64
CA LYS A 26 4.22 20.11 -0.45
C LYS A 26 4.10 18.68 -0.98
N ILE A 27 3.63 18.54 -2.21
CA ILE A 27 3.36 17.24 -2.85
C ILE A 27 4.59 16.31 -2.81
N ILE A 28 5.78 16.84 -3.09
CA ILE A 28 7.03 16.06 -3.05
C ILE A 28 7.29 15.51 -1.64
N ARG A 29 7.15 16.35 -0.61
CA ARG A 29 7.36 15.93 0.79
C ARG A 29 6.31 14.91 1.22
N SER A 30 5.06 15.06 0.79
CA SER A 30 4.00 14.07 1.01
C SER A 30 4.37 12.72 0.38
N ALA A 31 4.84 12.71 -0.87
CA ALA A 31 5.28 11.50 -1.56
C ALA A 31 6.46 10.81 -0.86
N THR A 32 7.43 11.56 -0.34
CA THR A 32 8.55 10.99 0.43
C THR A 32 8.07 10.33 1.72
N PHE A 33 7.13 10.94 2.45
CA PHE A 33 6.57 10.32 3.64
C PHE A 33 5.75 9.06 3.32
N LEU A 34 5.04 9.04 2.18
CA LEU A 34 4.36 7.84 1.71
C LEU A 34 5.35 6.70 1.40
N LEU A 35 6.52 7.01 0.85
CA LEU A 35 7.58 6.02 0.64
C LEU A 35 8.03 5.39 1.97
N PHE A 36 8.21 6.19 3.02
CA PHE A 36 8.54 5.67 4.36
C PHE A 36 7.45 4.76 4.93
N VAL A 37 6.17 5.07 4.68
CA VAL A 37 5.06 4.19 5.06
C VAL A 37 5.18 2.83 4.35
N LEU A 38 5.42 2.83 3.04
CA LEU A 38 5.52 1.60 2.25
C LEU A 38 6.75 0.76 2.59
N LEU A 39 7.86 1.38 2.97
CA LEU A 39 9.03 0.67 3.50
C LEU A 39 8.78 0.15 4.92
N GLY A 40 8.09 0.93 5.76
CA GLY A 40 7.68 0.50 7.09
C GLY A 40 6.77 -0.74 7.04
N THR A 41 5.80 -0.78 6.11
CA THR A 41 4.94 -1.95 5.92
C THR A 41 5.72 -3.16 5.40
N ALA A 42 6.74 -2.97 4.55
CA ALA A 42 7.64 -4.06 4.19
C ALA A 42 8.40 -4.61 5.42
N GLY A 43 8.82 -3.74 6.34
CA GLY A 43 9.39 -4.14 7.62
C GLY A 43 8.42 -4.96 8.50
N LEU A 44 7.12 -4.62 8.48
CA LEU A 44 6.10 -5.43 9.16
C LEU A 44 5.93 -6.81 8.50
N TYR A 45 5.99 -6.92 7.17
CA TYR A 45 5.98 -8.21 6.48
C TYR A 45 7.20 -9.07 6.83
N LEU A 46 8.37 -8.45 7.02
CA LEU A 46 9.56 -9.16 7.49
C LEU A 46 9.35 -9.72 8.90
N LEU A 47 8.74 -8.96 9.82
CA LEU A 47 8.42 -9.43 11.17
C LEU A 47 7.38 -10.56 11.22
N LEU A 48 6.60 -10.73 10.14
CA LEU A 48 5.60 -11.78 9.99
C LEU A 48 6.14 -13.00 9.22
N ASP A 49 7.45 -13.05 8.95
CA ASP A 49 8.12 -14.06 8.11
C ASP A 49 7.56 -14.17 6.68
N TYR A 50 6.97 -13.09 6.18
CA TYR A 50 6.41 -13.00 4.82
C TYR A 50 7.45 -12.44 3.83
N HIS A 51 8.53 -13.19 3.61
CA HIS A 51 9.65 -12.77 2.77
C HIS A 51 9.27 -12.44 1.33
N PHE A 52 8.41 -13.24 0.69
CA PHE A 52 7.92 -12.97 -0.66
C PHE A 52 7.15 -11.65 -0.73
N LEU A 53 6.25 -11.42 0.23
CA LEU A 53 5.41 -10.23 0.27
C LEU A 53 6.23 -8.97 0.57
N MET A 54 7.23 -9.08 1.45
CA MET A 54 8.23 -8.03 1.68
C MET A 54 8.96 -7.66 0.38
N ALA A 55 9.47 -8.65 -0.35
CA ALA A 55 10.21 -8.42 -1.59
C ALA A 55 9.33 -7.75 -2.66
N VAL A 56 8.09 -8.22 -2.84
CA VAL A 56 7.12 -7.62 -3.76
C VAL A 56 6.76 -6.20 -3.34
N GLN A 57 6.58 -5.95 -2.04
CA GLN A 57 6.28 -4.61 -1.51
C GLN A 57 7.38 -3.61 -1.86
N ILE A 58 8.63 -3.99 -1.68
CA ILE A 58 9.78 -3.14 -2.01
C ILE A 58 9.91 -2.98 -3.52
N ALA A 59 9.85 -4.05 -4.30
CA ALA A 59 10.06 -4.01 -5.75
C ALA A 59 8.95 -3.23 -6.48
N VAL A 60 7.69 -3.55 -6.18
CA VAL A 60 6.53 -2.99 -6.91
C VAL A 60 6.14 -1.63 -6.36
N TYR A 61 5.86 -1.52 -5.06
CA TYR A 61 5.37 -0.26 -4.50
C TYR A 61 6.50 0.72 -4.23
N GLY A 62 7.55 0.29 -3.51
CA GLY A 62 8.69 1.14 -3.20
C GLY A 62 9.51 1.54 -4.44
N GLY A 63 9.79 0.58 -5.32
CA GLY A 63 10.65 0.76 -6.48
C GLY A 63 9.93 1.20 -7.75
N GLY A 64 8.80 0.57 -8.10
CA GLY A 64 8.08 0.87 -9.33
C GLY A 64 7.13 2.05 -9.19
N VAL A 65 6.05 1.84 -8.44
CA VAL A 65 4.92 2.78 -8.34
C VAL A 65 5.37 4.11 -7.77
N MET A 66 6.08 4.13 -6.64
CA MET A 66 6.49 5.38 -6.01
C MET A 66 7.48 6.18 -6.86
N VAL A 67 8.39 5.52 -7.56
CA VAL A 67 9.35 6.20 -8.44
C VAL A 67 8.63 6.83 -9.62
N LEU A 68 7.71 6.10 -10.29
CA LEU A 68 6.87 6.66 -11.34
C LEU A 68 6.02 7.83 -10.83
N PHE A 69 5.47 7.72 -9.62
CA PHE A 69 4.66 8.77 -9.01
C PHE A 69 5.48 10.03 -8.72
N ILE A 70 6.68 9.89 -8.17
CA ILE A 70 7.60 11.01 -7.92
C ILE A 70 8.00 11.67 -9.24
N PHE A 71 8.36 10.90 -10.28
CA PHE A 71 8.65 11.47 -11.59
C PHE A 71 7.46 12.21 -12.19
N ALA A 72 6.26 11.65 -12.11
CA ALA A 72 5.05 12.29 -12.58
C ALA A 72 4.77 13.61 -11.84
N ILE A 73 4.94 13.63 -10.51
CA ILE A 73 4.83 14.85 -9.70
C ILE A 73 5.88 15.86 -10.17
N LEU A 74 7.15 15.48 -10.29
CA LEU A 74 8.21 16.41 -10.68
C LEU A 74 7.99 17.02 -12.08
N LEU A 75 7.40 16.26 -13.01
CA LEU A 75 7.06 16.74 -14.35
C LEU A 75 5.83 17.66 -14.39
N THR A 76 4.90 17.50 -13.45
CA THR A 76 3.62 18.23 -13.42
C THR A 76 3.60 19.36 -12.40
N HIS A 77 4.55 19.39 -11.47
CA HIS A 77 4.54 20.35 -10.38
C HIS A 77 5.04 21.72 -10.82
N GLU A 78 4.11 22.68 -10.88
CA GLU A 78 4.46 24.09 -10.98
C GLU A 78 4.89 24.62 -9.59
N PRO A 79 6.10 25.20 -9.47
CA PRO A 79 6.56 25.73 -8.19
C PRO A 79 5.67 26.91 -7.74
N GLY A 80 4.91 26.72 -6.66
CA GLY A 80 4.13 27.79 -6.01
C GLY A 80 2.63 27.51 -5.82
N VAL A 81 2.10 26.38 -6.30
CA VAL A 81 0.71 25.99 -6.04
C VAL A 81 0.64 25.17 -4.75
N ASP A 82 0.56 25.87 -3.62
CA ASP A 82 0.22 25.24 -2.34
C ASP A 82 -1.25 24.76 -2.38
N VAL A 83 -1.49 23.52 -1.96
CA VAL A 83 -2.85 23.00 -1.78
C VAL A 83 -3.54 23.85 -0.70
N LYS A 84 -4.47 24.71 -1.12
CA LYS A 84 -5.24 25.57 -0.19
C LYS A 84 -6.14 24.69 0.67
N PHE A 85 -6.11 24.90 1.98
CA PHE A 85 -7.01 24.24 2.91
C PHE A 85 -8.47 24.58 2.57
N GLU A 86 -9.36 23.59 2.70
CA GLU A 86 -10.77 23.75 2.36
C GLU A 86 -11.52 24.67 3.32
N LYS A 87 -12.64 25.23 2.85
CA LYS A 87 -13.54 26.09 3.64
C LYS A 87 -14.05 25.37 4.90
N PRO A 88 -14.32 26.09 6.02
CA PRO A 88 -14.68 25.49 7.31
C PRO A 88 -15.90 24.56 7.28
N GLY A 89 -16.88 24.81 6.39
CA GLY A 89 -18.04 23.93 6.23
C GLY A 89 -17.71 22.54 5.62
N ARG A 90 -16.64 22.44 4.82
CA ARG A 90 -16.14 21.16 4.28
C ARG A 90 -15.33 20.38 5.30
N ILE A 91 -14.70 21.07 6.26
CA ILE A 91 -13.94 20.44 7.36
C ILE A 91 -14.86 19.63 8.28
N PHE A 92 -16.09 20.11 8.53
CA PHE A 92 -17.04 19.37 9.37
C PHE A 92 -17.49 18.07 8.71
N ILE A 93 -17.74 18.11 7.38
CA ILE A 93 -18.12 16.93 6.59
C ILE A 93 -16.95 15.94 6.51
N SER A 94 -15.71 16.43 6.29
CA SER A 94 -14.54 15.56 6.26
C SER A 94 -14.21 14.95 7.63
N ALA A 95 -14.42 15.69 8.72
CA ALA A 95 -14.28 15.18 10.07
C ALA A 95 -15.34 14.10 10.39
N LEU A 96 -16.59 14.32 9.99
CA LEU A 96 -17.65 13.33 10.15
C LEU A 96 -17.37 12.06 9.32
N ALA A 97 -16.89 12.22 8.09
CA ALA A 97 -16.48 11.11 7.24
C ALA A 97 -15.28 10.35 7.82
N ALA A 98 -14.29 11.05 8.38
CA ALA A 98 -13.15 10.44 9.05
C ALA A 98 -13.58 9.65 10.30
N LEU A 99 -14.49 10.21 11.12
CA LEU A 99 -15.05 9.54 12.29
C LEU A 99 -15.86 8.30 11.91
N ALA A 100 -16.69 8.40 10.87
CA ALA A 100 -17.43 7.25 10.34
C ALA A 100 -16.49 6.16 9.83
N GLY A 101 -15.44 6.53 9.08
CA GLY A 101 -14.41 5.61 8.61
C GLY A 101 -13.68 4.92 9.77
N LEU A 102 -13.31 5.67 10.81
CA LEU A 102 -12.66 5.13 12.01
C LEU A 102 -13.60 4.17 12.75
N ALA A 103 -14.88 4.52 12.90
CA ALA A 103 -15.88 3.66 13.53
C ALA A 103 -16.08 2.34 12.75
N ILE A 104 -16.15 2.41 11.42
CA ILE A 104 -16.27 1.22 10.55
C ILE A 104 -15.02 0.34 10.68
N CYS A 105 -13.82 0.93 10.57
CA CYS A 105 -12.57 0.19 10.74
C CYS A 105 -12.47 -0.45 12.13
N GLY A 106 -12.81 0.28 13.18
CA GLY A 106 -12.82 -0.22 14.56
C GLY A 106 -13.81 -1.37 14.75
N HIS A 107 -15.00 -1.26 14.17
CA HIS A 107 -16.01 -2.33 14.19
C HIS A 107 -15.48 -3.59 13.49
N ILE A 108 -14.93 -3.46 12.28
CA ILE A 108 -14.37 -4.60 11.54
C ILE A 108 -13.25 -5.27 12.34
N ILE A 109 -12.33 -4.50 12.91
CA ILE A 109 -11.23 -5.03 13.72
C ILE A 109 -11.78 -5.80 14.92
N PHE A 110 -12.67 -5.20 15.71
CA PHE A 110 -13.20 -5.81 16.94
C PHE A 110 -13.90 -7.16 16.67
N TYR A 111 -14.72 -7.24 15.62
CA TYR A 111 -15.45 -8.46 15.29
C TYR A 111 -14.58 -9.54 14.65
N ASN A 112 -13.50 -9.18 13.95
CA ASN A 112 -12.63 -10.14 13.27
C ASN A 112 -11.41 -10.55 14.11
N VAL A 113 -11.05 -9.81 15.17
CA VAL A 113 -9.83 -10.08 15.95
C VAL A 113 -9.82 -11.50 16.51
N ASN A 114 -10.96 -11.99 17.00
CA ASN A 114 -11.08 -13.33 17.59
C ASN A 114 -11.03 -14.46 16.55
N LYS A 115 -11.40 -14.20 15.29
CA LYS A 115 -11.29 -15.20 14.22
C LYS A 115 -9.85 -15.32 13.71
N PHE A 116 -9.08 -14.24 13.76
CA PHE A 116 -7.72 -14.19 13.20
C PHE A 116 -6.73 -15.09 13.94
N TYR A 117 -6.83 -15.21 15.27
CA TYR A 117 -5.93 -16.04 16.07
C TYR A 117 -6.01 -17.54 15.72
N THR A 118 -7.14 -18.01 15.19
CA THR A 118 -7.35 -19.43 14.87
C THR A 118 -6.65 -19.88 13.57
N TYR A 119 -6.23 -18.94 12.71
CA TYR A 119 -5.63 -19.24 11.40
C TYR A 119 -4.12 -19.02 11.33
N ILE A 120 -3.47 -18.60 12.42
CA ILE A 120 -2.01 -18.43 12.44
C ILE A 120 -1.35 -19.80 12.59
N THR A 121 -1.24 -20.51 11.46
CA THR A 121 -0.22 -21.54 11.30
C THR A 121 1.10 -20.81 11.04
N GLN A 122 2.02 -20.86 12.01
CA GLN A 122 3.40 -20.35 11.87
C GLN A 122 4.23 -21.26 10.95
N LYS A 123 3.77 -21.50 9.73
CA LYS A 123 4.53 -22.21 8.72
C LYS A 123 4.94 -21.21 7.66
N GLU A 124 6.25 -20.95 7.56
CA GLU A 124 6.82 -20.29 6.40
C GLU A 124 6.38 -21.04 5.13
N LEU A 125 5.73 -20.33 4.23
CA LEU A 125 5.33 -20.88 2.95
C LEU A 125 6.56 -20.98 2.06
N ASN A 126 6.82 -22.17 1.51
CA ASN A 126 7.89 -22.33 0.54
C ASN A 126 7.52 -21.55 -0.73
N MET A 127 8.52 -20.96 -1.39
CA MET A 127 8.34 -20.26 -2.65
C MET A 127 7.67 -21.14 -3.72
N GLN A 128 7.91 -22.46 -3.67
CA GLN A 128 7.25 -23.44 -4.53
C GLN A 128 5.73 -23.50 -4.29
N ASP A 129 5.29 -23.43 -3.03
CA ASP A 129 3.87 -23.47 -2.67
C ASP A 129 3.15 -22.20 -3.16
N ILE A 130 3.83 -21.05 -3.09
CA ILE A 130 3.32 -19.78 -3.64
C ILE A 130 3.16 -19.90 -5.16
N GLY A 131 4.19 -20.40 -5.85
CA GLY A 131 4.16 -20.62 -7.30
C GLY A 131 3.02 -21.54 -7.74
N MET A 132 2.85 -22.68 -7.04
CA MET A 132 1.75 -23.61 -7.29
C MET A 132 0.39 -22.99 -6.96
N GLY A 133 0.29 -22.19 -5.89
CA GLY A 133 -0.91 -21.44 -5.56
C GLY A 133 -1.34 -20.47 -6.66
N MET A 134 -0.37 -19.81 -7.31
CA MET A 134 -0.62 -18.81 -8.35
C MET A 134 -0.86 -19.40 -9.74
N MET A 135 -0.08 -20.41 -10.13
CA MET A 135 -0.04 -20.94 -11.52
C MET A 135 -0.57 -22.37 -11.65
N GLY A 136 -0.94 -23.03 -10.56
CA GLY A 136 -1.44 -24.40 -10.63
C GLY A 136 -2.90 -24.48 -11.08
N THR A 137 -3.32 -25.67 -11.52
CA THR A 137 -4.65 -25.97 -12.09
C THR A 137 -5.62 -26.66 -11.12
N ASP A 138 -5.21 -26.91 -9.89
CA ASP A 138 -6.00 -27.61 -8.87
C ASP A 138 -7.07 -26.72 -8.23
N LYS A 139 -7.97 -27.36 -7.48
CA LYS A 139 -9.04 -26.68 -6.73
C LYS A 139 -8.41 -25.71 -5.71
N TYR A 140 -8.87 -24.46 -5.71
CA TYR A 140 -8.37 -23.33 -4.89
C TYR A 140 -7.05 -22.69 -5.35
N GLN A 141 -6.57 -22.97 -6.57
CA GLN A 141 -5.45 -22.25 -7.17
C GLN A 141 -5.94 -21.08 -8.05
N TYR A 142 -5.05 -20.10 -8.26
CA TYR A 142 -5.38 -18.79 -8.80
C TYR A 142 -4.96 -18.58 -10.26
N LEU A 143 -4.90 -19.64 -11.07
CA LEU A 143 -4.51 -19.57 -12.48
C LEU A 143 -5.34 -18.56 -13.28
N LEU A 144 -6.68 -18.61 -13.18
CA LEU A 144 -7.55 -17.71 -13.94
C LEU A 144 -7.34 -16.23 -13.56
N PRO A 145 -7.30 -15.84 -12.27
CA PRO A 145 -6.86 -14.49 -11.87
C PRO A 145 -5.47 -14.12 -12.37
N PHE A 146 -4.50 -15.05 -12.36
CA PHE A 146 -3.14 -14.80 -12.84
C PHE A 146 -3.12 -14.44 -14.33
N GLU A 147 -3.84 -15.20 -15.17
CA GLU A 147 -4.00 -14.89 -16.58
C GLU A 147 -4.73 -13.56 -16.80
N ALA A 148 -5.81 -13.30 -16.06
CA ALA A 148 -6.56 -12.05 -16.16
C ALA A 148 -5.67 -10.81 -15.84
N ILE A 149 -4.82 -10.90 -14.81
CA ILE A 149 -3.87 -9.84 -14.46
C ILE A 149 -2.83 -9.65 -15.57
N SER A 150 -2.36 -10.72 -16.21
CA SER A 150 -1.40 -10.61 -17.33
C SER A 150 -1.99 -9.85 -18.52
N ILE A 151 -3.24 -10.12 -18.87
CA ILE A 151 -3.98 -9.40 -19.93
C ILE A 151 -4.23 -7.96 -19.51
N LEU A 152 -4.57 -7.72 -18.24
CA LEU A 152 -4.74 -6.37 -17.70
C LEU A 152 -3.45 -5.55 -17.80
N LEU A 153 -2.29 -6.13 -17.45
CA LEU A 153 -0.99 -5.47 -17.58
C LEU A 153 -0.64 -5.18 -19.03
N LEU A 154 -0.93 -6.11 -19.96
CA LEU A 154 -0.79 -5.88 -21.39
C LEU A 154 -1.65 -4.69 -21.85
N ALA A 155 -2.91 -4.66 -21.45
CA ALA A 155 -3.84 -3.58 -21.78
C ALA A 155 -3.37 -2.23 -21.19
N CYS A 156 -2.88 -2.21 -19.95
CA CYS A 156 -2.32 -1.02 -19.31
C CYS A 156 -1.10 -0.48 -20.06
N ILE A 157 -0.20 -1.34 -20.54
CA ILE A 157 0.98 -0.92 -21.33
C ILE A 157 0.55 -0.34 -22.67
N ILE A 158 -0.34 -1.03 -23.41
CA ILE A 158 -0.86 -0.54 -24.69
C ILE A 158 -1.57 0.80 -24.51
N GLY A 159 -2.44 0.92 -23.49
CA GLY A 159 -3.16 2.15 -23.16
C GLY A 159 -2.21 3.29 -22.78
N GLY A 160 -1.22 3.02 -21.92
CA GLY A 160 -0.22 4.00 -21.52
C GLY A 160 0.61 4.51 -22.71
N ILE A 161 1.05 3.62 -23.60
CA ILE A 161 1.78 4.00 -24.82
C ILE A 161 0.89 4.82 -25.75
N MET A 162 -0.36 4.41 -25.96
CA MET A 162 -1.29 5.13 -26.84
C MET A 162 -1.53 6.57 -26.38
N ILE A 163 -1.66 6.80 -25.06
CA ILE A 163 -1.85 8.14 -24.48
C ILE A 163 -0.56 8.96 -24.51
N ALA A 164 0.57 8.35 -24.16
CA ALA A 164 1.87 9.05 -24.10
C ALA A 164 2.44 9.37 -25.49
N ARG A 165 2.03 8.62 -26.52
CA ARG A 165 2.46 8.83 -27.90
C ARG A 165 1.82 10.12 -28.45
N LYS A 166 2.59 11.21 -28.36
CA LYS A 166 2.33 12.43 -29.13
C LYS A 166 2.26 12.06 -30.62
N ARG A 167 1.25 12.57 -31.33
CA ARG A 167 1.20 12.45 -32.80
C ARG A 167 2.48 12.99 -33.42
#